data_AF-A0A4S4KEU1-F1
#
_entry.id   AF-A0A4S4KEU1-F1
#
_cell.length_a   1.000
_cell.length_b   1.000
_cell.length_c   1.000
_cell.angle_alpha   90.00
_cell.angle_beta   90.00
_cell.angle_gamma   90.00
#
_symmetry.space_group_name_H-M   'P 1'
#
loop_
_entity.id
_entity.type
_entity.pdbx_description
1 polymer ?
#
loop_
_entity_poly.entity_id
_entity_poly.type
_entity_poly.pdbx_seq_one_letter_code
_entity_poly.pdbx_strand_id
1 'polypeptide(L)'
;MAKKKAGESGKAAAKVAKKAKAAQKIERKEQKKAGKSKKDDRDDEDLETILENMRKEWEDAHTVTEEIVEGPPSRRANATLTACPSGNYLWCVGGEFFSDDGKAYFYNDVYRYTPEKNEWRKFVSQTCPGPRSAHAVVASPAGGGKLFLFGGEFSSLYQNSFHHYRDFWCFDVSTHTWDRIETKVRPSARSGCRMAMWKHYVFLFGGFYDPGIRTKYLDDLWYFDTQEYHWRQIEFREGDRHPSPRSGFSLLPTADGILLHDSFAETGGYCKEYAKGKRPVGVMLEDTWFLRLTLNLNITDSGSASASASTTPAQPKSAKGAAYLQHPFTAKWEKRKKVGYAPGLRSGCTMALWAAKSLGVLFGGVTDEDTNEETLESVFHNDLCVRGLSF
;
A
#
# COMPACT_ATOMS: atom_id res chain seq x y z
N MET A 1 -88.68 61.58 59.85
CA MET A 1 -88.59 61.55 58.37
C MET A 1 -87.11 61.55 57.96
N ALA A 2 -86.76 60.69 57.02
CA ALA A 2 -85.39 60.34 56.64
C ALA A 2 -84.71 61.33 55.67
N LYS A 3 -83.36 61.40 55.68
CA LYS A 3 -82.57 61.73 54.49
C LYS A 3 -81.10 61.25 54.57
N LYS A 4 -80.78 60.32 53.66
CA LYS A 4 -79.60 60.18 52.76
C LYS A 4 -78.18 59.92 53.30
N LYS A 5 -77.63 58.74 52.94
CA LYS A 5 -76.22 58.52 52.53
C LYS A 5 -76.18 57.66 51.25
N ALA A 6 -75.70 58.21 50.15
CA ALA A 6 -75.34 57.49 48.93
C ALA A 6 -74.08 58.13 48.36
N GLY A 7 -72.99 57.38 48.25
CA GLY A 7 -71.77 57.85 47.59
C GLY A 7 -70.50 57.18 48.05
N GLU A 8 -70.32 55.87 47.84
CA GLU A 8 -68.98 55.26 47.99
C GLU A 8 -68.73 53.95 47.20
N SER A 9 -69.68 53.45 46.38
CA SER A 9 -69.50 52.17 45.67
C SER A 9 -68.92 52.26 44.24
N GLY A 10 -68.75 53.46 43.67
CA GLY A 10 -68.31 53.62 42.27
C GLY A 10 -66.78 53.65 42.02
N LYS A 11 -65.97 53.99 43.03
CA LYS A 11 -64.51 54.17 42.86
C LYS A 11 -63.69 52.87 42.98
N ALA A 12 -64.20 51.85 43.65
CA ALA A 12 -63.52 50.56 43.81
C ALA A 12 -63.58 49.72 42.52
N ALA A 13 -64.74 49.68 41.85
CA ALA A 13 -64.93 48.90 40.62
C ALA A 13 -64.09 49.41 39.44
N ALA A 14 -63.91 50.73 39.31
CA ALA A 14 -63.09 51.33 38.25
C ALA A 14 -61.58 51.06 38.41
N LYS A 15 -61.09 50.91 39.65
CA LYS A 15 -59.67 50.63 39.94
C LYS A 15 -59.31 49.16 39.66
N VAL A 16 -60.24 48.24 39.92
CA VAL A 16 -60.08 46.80 39.63
C VAL A 16 -60.10 46.54 38.12
N ALA A 17 -61.00 47.18 37.36
CA ALA A 17 -61.06 47.06 35.90
C ALA A 17 -59.81 47.62 35.18
N LYS A 18 -59.18 48.67 35.73
CA LYS A 18 -57.96 49.27 35.16
C LYS A 18 -56.71 48.41 35.43
N LYS A 19 -56.64 47.71 36.57
CA LYS A 19 -55.58 46.71 36.86
C LYS A 19 -55.72 45.45 36.01
N ALA A 20 -56.94 44.96 35.78
CA ALA A 20 -57.18 43.79 34.92
C ALA A 20 -56.78 44.04 33.44
N LYS A 21 -57.07 45.24 32.90
CA LYS A 21 -56.64 45.62 31.54
C LYS A 21 -55.12 45.83 31.41
N ALA A 22 -54.44 46.21 32.49
CA ALA A 22 -52.98 46.32 32.50
C ALA A 22 -52.30 44.95 32.55
N ALA A 23 -52.83 44.01 33.35
CA ALA A 23 -52.33 42.64 33.43
C ALA A 23 -52.48 41.88 32.09
N GLN A 24 -53.64 41.96 31.44
CA GLN A 24 -53.85 41.34 30.12
C GLN A 24 -52.96 41.94 29.01
N LYS A 25 -52.55 43.20 29.13
CA LYS A 25 -51.64 43.84 28.17
C LYS A 25 -50.18 43.42 28.37
N ILE A 26 -49.80 43.02 29.59
CA ILE A 26 -48.48 42.48 29.93
C ILE A 26 -48.40 41.01 29.48
N GLU A 27 -49.41 40.20 29.79
CA GLU A 27 -49.50 38.80 29.31
C GLU A 27 -49.48 38.70 27.78
N ARG A 28 -50.20 39.59 27.07
CA ARG A 28 -50.20 39.61 25.60
C ARG A 28 -48.87 40.10 25.01
N LYS A 29 -48.06 40.85 25.77
CA LYS A 29 -46.68 41.26 25.41
C LYS A 29 -45.68 40.14 25.70
N GLU A 30 -45.85 39.40 26.78
CA GLU A 30 -45.03 38.24 27.13
C GLU A 30 -45.28 37.07 26.20
N GLN A 31 -46.54 36.78 25.83
CA GLN A 31 -46.88 35.79 24.81
C GLN A 31 -46.39 36.18 23.40
N LYS A 32 -46.36 37.49 23.07
CA LYS A 32 -45.73 37.98 21.83
C LYS A 32 -44.20 37.90 21.85
N LYS A 33 -43.55 38.00 23.01
CA LYS A 33 -42.10 37.79 23.17
C LYS A 33 -41.76 36.29 23.10
N ALA A 34 -42.55 35.44 23.76
CA ALA A 34 -42.39 33.98 23.73
C ALA A 34 -42.71 33.37 22.35
N GLY A 35 -43.64 33.96 21.59
CA GLY A 35 -43.92 33.56 20.20
C GLY A 35 -42.86 34.05 19.21
N LYS A 36 -42.08 35.09 19.54
CA LYS A 36 -41.00 35.61 18.69
C LYS A 36 -39.64 34.96 18.95
N SER A 37 -39.45 34.31 20.10
CA SER A 37 -38.27 33.47 20.39
C SER A 37 -38.47 31.99 20.03
N LYS A 38 -39.61 31.64 19.42
CA LYS A 38 -39.95 30.26 19.00
C LYS A 38 -40.00 30.08 17.48
N LYS A 39 -39.38 31.00 16.73
CA LYS A 39 -39.19 30.88 15.29
C LYS A 39 -37.72 30.51 15.05
N ASP A 40 -37.50 29.20 14.87
CA ASP A 40 -36.37 28.55 14.19
C ASP A 40 -34.93 28.52 14.73
N ASP A 41 -34.64 28.81 15.99
CA ASP A 41 -33.28 28.54 16.53
C ASP A 41 -33.12 27.12 17.11
N ARG A 42 -33.78 26.10 16.54
CA ARG A 42 -33.73 24.72 17.06
C ARG A 42 -33.16 23.66 16.12
N ASP A 43 -32.76 24.06 14.91
CA ASP A 43 -32.09 23.18 13.94
C ASP A 43 -30.68 23.66 13.54
N ASP A 44 -30.20 24.77 14.12
CA ASP A 44 -28.81 25.21 13.98
C ASP A 44 -28.04 24.73 15.22
N GLU A 45 -27.84 23.41 15.35
CA GLU A 45 -26.68 22.93 16.12
C GLU A 45 -25.48 23.70 15.56
N ASP A 46 -24.79 24.47 16.41
CA ASP A 46 -23.72 25.36 16.01
C ASP A 46 -22.72 24.59 15.14
N LEU A 47 -22.80 24.81 13.82
CA LEU A 47 -22.11 23.99 12.82
C LEU A 47 -20.60 23.99 13.08
N GLU A 48 -20.07 25.07 13.66
CA GLU A 48 -18.67 25.16 14.07
C GLU A 48 -18.35 24.19 15.20
N THR A 49 -19.23 24.07 16.21
CA THR A 49 -19.11 23.09 17.30
C THR A 49 -19.25 21.65 16.80
N ILE A 50 -20.18 21.37 15.88
CA ILE A 50 -20.28 20.03 15.26
C ILE A 50 -19.01 19.71 14.48
N LEU A 51 -18.56 20.61 13.60
CA LEU A 51 -17.37 20.41 12.77
C LEU A 51 -16.12 20.23 13.63
N GLU A 52 -16.01 20.94 14.75
CA GLU A 52 -14.90 20.80 15.68
C GLU A 52 -14.93 19.49 16.46
N ASN A 53 -16.12 19.03 16.90
CA ASN A 53 -16.26 17.70 17.51
C ASN A 53 -15.93 16.60 16.50
N MET A 54 -16.40 16.71 15.26
CA MET A 54 -16.05 15.78 14.18
C MET A 54 -14.55 15.81 13.88
N ARG A 55 -13.90 16.99 13.92
CA ARG A 55 -12.45 17.12 13.76
C ARG A 55 -11.72 16.40 14.90
N LYS A 56 -12.11 16.61 16.15
CA LYS A 56 -11.51 15.94 17.31
C LYS A 56 -11.70 14.43 17.28
N GLU A 57 -12.90 13.95 17.01
CA GLU A 57 -13.16 12.51 16.85
C GLU A 57 -12.32 11.92 15.72
N TRP A 58 -12.16 12.66 14.62
CA TRP A 58 -11.28 12.26 13.52
C TRP A 58 -9.80 12.26 13.94
N GLU A 59 -9.32 13.30 14.63
CA GLU A 59 -7.94 13.39 15.12
C GLU A 59 -7.63 12.29 16.13
N ASP A 60 -8.53 12.02 17.08
CA ASP A 60 -8.40 10.93 18.05
C ASP A 60 -8.40 9.56 17.33
N ALA A 61 -9.24 9.38 16.31
CA ALA A 61 -9.27 8.17 15.48
C ALA A 61 -8.02 8.02 14.60
N HIS A 62 -7.39 9.11 14.17
CA HIS A 62 -6.21 9.07 13.30
C HIS A 62 -4.90 9.32 14.05
N THR A 63 -4.96 9.40 15.39
CA THR A 63 -3.80 9.55 16.24
C THR A 63 -2.91 8.31 16.10
N VAL A 64 -1.65 8.55 15.74
CA VAL A 64 -0.62 7.51 15.68
C VAL A 64 0.10 7.48 17.01
N THR A 65 0.22 6.31 17.61
CA THR A 65 1.03 6.12 18.81
C THR A 65 2.41 5.60 18.45
N GLU A 66 3.44 6.27 18.98
CA GLU A 66 4.84 5.87 18.86
C GLU A 66 5.32 5.32 20.21
N GLU A 67 5.75 4.06 20.21
CA GLU A 67 6.26 3.39 21.40
C GLU A 67 7.73 3.00 21.18
N ILE A 68 8.61 3.43 22.07
CA ILE A 68 9.98 2.91 22.11
C ILE A 68 9.90 1.51 22.70
N VAL A 69 10.39 0.52 21.96
CA VAL A 69 10.33 -0.89 22.37
C VAL A 69 11.70 -1.39 22.80
N GLU A 70 11.71 -2.27 23.79
CA GLU A 70 12.93 -2.93 24.27
C GLU A 70 13.37 -4.01 23.27
N GLY A 71 14.16 -3.60 22.27
CA GLY A 71 14.82 -4.51 21.34
C GLY A 71 14.09 -4.72 20.01
N PRO A 72 14.58 -5.66 19.19
CA PRO A 72 14.05 -5.91 17.86
C PRO A 72 12.65 -6.55 17.91
N PRO A 73 11.91 -6.51 16.79
CA PRO A 73 10.66 -7.25 16.64
C PRO A 73 10.85 -8.74 16.95
N SER A 74 9.75 -9.40 17.32
CA SER A 74 9.73 -10.87 17.48
C SER A 74 10.24 -11.57 16.22
N ARG A 75 10.76 -12.79 16.40
CA ARG A 75 11.20 -13.67 15.31
C ARG A 75 10.08 -13.78 14.27
N ARG A 76 10.43 -13.53 13.00
CA ARG A 76 9.48 -13.52 11.89
C ARG A 76 10.17 -13.81 10.57
N ALA A 77 9.46 -14.53 9.70
CA ALA A 77 9.79 -14.75 8.31
C ALA A 77 8.90 -13.88 7.42
N ASN A 78 9.29 -13.73 6.15
CA ASN A 78 8.47 -13.09 5.12
C ASN A 78 7.96 -11.68 5.46
N ALA A 79 8.66 -10.98 6.36
CA ALA A 79 8.52 -9.56 6.62
C ALA A 79 9.32 -8.75 5.60
N THR A 80 9.01 -7.47 5.46
CA THR A 80 9.77 -6.56 4.59
C THR A 80 10.62 -5.61 5.44
N LEU A 81 11.92 -5.50 5.11
CA LEU A 81 12.82 -4.50 5.68
C LEU A 81 13.22 -3.52 4.58
N THR A 82 12.70 -2.29 4.65
CA THR A 82 12.84 -1.28 3.59
C THR A 82 13.61 -0.08 4.10
N ALA A 83 14.65 0.34 3.38
CA ALA A 83 15.37 1.56 3.70
C ALA A 83 14.47 2.78 3.53
N CYS A 84 14.51 3.72 4.48
CA CYS A 84 13.82 4.99 4.33
C CYS A 84 14.42 5.78 3.15
N PRO A 85 13.59 6.37 2.28
CA PRO A 85 14.10 7.09 1.12
C PRO A 85 14.70 8.46 1.47
N SER A 86 14.39 9.01 2.64
CA SER A 86 14.78 10.35 3.08
C SER A 86 15.60 10.38 4.37
N GLY A 87 15.92 9.23 4.96
CA GLY A 87 16.60 9.16 6.26
C GLY A 87 17.40 7.88 6.47
N ASN A 88 18.26 7.89 7.49
CA ASN A 88 19.13 6.76 7.85
C ASN A 88 18.44 5.81 8.84
N TYR A 89 17.30 5.26 8.45
CA TYR A 89 16.55 4.28 9.25
C TYR A 89 15.85 3.27 8.34
N LEU A 90 15.51 2.12 8.91
CA LEU A 90 14.86 1.01 8.22
C LEU A 90 13.45 0.82 8.74
N TRP A 91 12.53 0.50 7.84
CA TRP A 91 11.15 0.16 8.15
C TRP A 91 10.95 -1.35 8.05
N CYS A 92 10.54 -1.98 9.14
CA CYS A 92 10.13 -3.37 9.19
C CYS A 92 8.60 -3.46 9.24
N VAL A 93 7.99 -4.20 8.31
CA VAL A 93 6.52 -4.30 8.21
C VAL A 93 6.10 -5.76 8.11
N GLY A 94 5.17 -6.15 9.00
CA GLY A 94 4.46 -7.42 8.95
C GLY A 94 5.34 -8.66 9.10
N GLY A 95 4.98 -9.73 8.40
CA GLY A 95 5.63 -11.04 8.44
C GLY A 95 4.83 -12.07 9.21
N GLU A 96 5.40 -13.25 9.35
CA GLU A 96 4.79 -14.40 10.03
C GLU A 96 5.76 -15.13 10.95
N PHE A 97 5.21 -15.86 11.90
CA PHE A 97 5.97 -16.75 12.78
C PHE A 97 5.26 -18.09 12.87
N PHE A 98 6.03 -19.16 12.63
CA PHE A 98 5.58 -20.53 12.83
C PHE A 98 6.15 -21.04 14.15
N SER A 99 5.27 -21.39 15.07
CA SER A 99 5.65 -21.98 16.34
C SER A 99 5.79 -23.50 16.25
N ASP A 100 6.54 -24.06 17.18
CA ASP A 100 6.82 -25.51 17.25
C ASP A 100 5.55 -26.35 17.46
N ASP A 101 4.45 -25.76 17.94
CA ASP A 101 3.13 -26.40 18.06
C ASP A 101 2.31 -26.40 16.75
N GLY A 102 2.94 -25.99 15.64
CA GLY A 102 2.33 -25.99 14.31
C GLY A 102 1.39 -24.82 14.03
N LYS A 103 1.42 -23.76 14.86
CA LYS A 103 0.59 -22.56 14.66
C LYS A 103 1.31 -21.48 13.87
N ALA A 104 0.58 -20.81 12.99
CA ALA A 104 1.04 -19.65 12.22
C ALA A 104 0.46 -18.36 12.81
N TYR A 105 1.35 -17.41 13.14
CA TYR A 105 1.01 -16.07 13.61
C TYR A 105 1.41 -15.05 12.56
N PHE A 106 0.49 -14.17 12.18
CA PHE A 106 0.75 -13.10 11.21
C PHE A 106 0.74 -11.76 11.90
N TYR A 107 1.62 -10.86 11.45
CA TYR A 107 1.79 -9.55 12.05
C TYR A 107 1.38 -8.44 11.08
N ASN A 108 0.89 -7.33 11.64
CA ASN A 108 0.61 -6.06 10.93
C ASN A 108 1.37 -4.86 11.55
N ASP A 109 2.29 -5.15 12.47
CA ASP A 109 3.09 -4.15 13.15
C ASP A 109 4.07 -3.47 12.19
N VAL A 110 4.32 -2.20 12.46
CA VAL A 110 5.29 -1.38 11.75
C VAL A 110 6.35 -0.94 12.75
N TYR A 111 7.59 -1.26 12.44
CA TYR A 111 8.73 -0.84 13.24
C TYR A 111 9.69 0.02 12.45
N ARG A 112 10.31 0.98 13.14
CA ARG A 112 11.46 1.74 12.65
C ARG A 112 12.71 1.32 13.42
N TYR A 113 13.75 0.96 12.70
CA TYR A 113 15.09 0.75 13.26
C TYR A 113 16.00 1.92 12.92
N THR A 114 16.65 2.49 13.92
CA THR A 114 17.65 3.55 13.75
C THR A 114 19.04 2.97 14.03
N PRO A 115 19.87 2.69 12.99
CA PRO A 115 21.18 2.07 13.16
C PRO A 115 22.13 2.85 14.07
N GLU A 116 22.11 4.18 13.99
CA GLU A 116 22.99 5.07 14.78
C GLU A 116 22.79 4.93 16.29
N LYS A 117 21.54 4.67 16.71
CA LYS A 117 21.17 4.53 18.13
C LYS A 117 20.98 3.06 18.54
N ASN A 118 20.99 2.15 17.56
CA ASN A 118 20.57 0.77 17.73
C ASN A 118 19.19 0.66 18.42
N GLU A 119 18.24 1.51 18.01
CA GLU A 119 16.94 1.67 18.67
C GLU A 119 15.80 1.25 17.73
N TRP A 120 14.83 0.54 18.30
CA TRP A 120 13.59 0.14 17.62
C TRP A 120 12.41 0.92 18.19
N ARG A 121 11.52 1.36 17.31
CA ARG A 121 10.25 1.98 17.68
C ARG A 121 9.10 1.34 16.93
N LYS A 122 7.98 1.17 17.61
CA LYS A 122 6.74 0.63 17.06
C LYS A 122 5.79 1.78 16.77
N PHE A 123 5.15 1.71 15.60
CA PHE A 123 4.12 2.65 15.17
C PHE A 123 2.80 1.92 15.06
N VAL A 124 1.78 2.45 15.74
CA VAL A 124 0.42 1.92 15.68
C VAL A 124 -0.50 3.02 15.17
N SER A 125 -1.18 2.74 14.06
CA SER A 125 -2.20 3.60 13.47
C SER A 125 -3.53 2.83 13.47
N GLN A 126 -4.64 3.49 13.77
CA GLN A 126 -5.95 2.84 13.78
C GLN A 126 -6.35 2.38 12.37
N THR A 127 -6.03 3.18 11.36
CA THR A 127 -6.09 2.80 9.96
C THR A 127 -4.79 2.09 9.59
N CYS A 128 -4.81 0.76 9.50
CA CYS A 128 -3.63 -0.02 9.09
C CYS A 128 -4.03 -1.23 8.24
N PRO A 129 -3.12 -1.74 7.40
CA PRO A 129 -3.33 -3.00 6.72
C PRO A 129 -3.51 -4.14 7.74
N GLY A 130 -4.39 -5.10 7.42
CA GLY A 130 -4.52 -6.33 8.21
C GLY A 130 -3.22 -7.16 8.25
N PRO A 131 -3.11 -8.11 9.20
CA PRO A 131 -1.92 -8.95 9.37
C PRO A 131 -1.63 -9.76 8.12
N ARG A 132 -0.35 -9.76 7.72
CA ARG A 132 0.10 -10.34 6.45
C ARG A 132 1.58 -10.67 6.42
N SER A 133 1.92 -11.66 5.60
CA SER A 133 3.29 -11.99 5.22
C SER A 133 3.42 -12.04 3.70
N ALA A 134 4.65 -12.15 3.21
CA ALA A 134 4.97 -12.28 1.79
C ALA A 134 4.39 -11.14 0.91
N HIS A 135 4.14 -9.98 1.52
CA HIS A 135 3.75 -8.73 0.86
C HIS A 135 4.98 -8.05 0.25
N ALA A 136 4.74 -7.14 -0.69
CA ALA A 136 5.79 -6.32 -1.27
C ALA A 136 5.70 -4.89 -0.72
N VAL A 137 6.85 -4.32 -0.33
CA VAL A 137 6.97 -2.90 0.04
C VAL A 137 8.03 -2.25 -0.83
N VAL A 138 7.76 -1.02 -1.28
CA VAL A 138 8.74 -0.17 -1.94
C VAL A 138 8.72 1.24 -1.36
N ALA A 139 9.89 1.84 -1.21
CA ALA A 139 10.04 3.21 -0.79
C ALA A 139 10.03 4.18 -1.98
N SER A 140 9.35 5.31 -1.81
CA SER A 140 9.38 6.46 -2.72
C SER A 140 9.83 7.70 -1.97
N PRO A 141 10.79 8.48 -2.50
CA PRO A 141 11.23 9.74 -1.89
C PRO A 141 10.19 10.87 -2.01
N ALA A 142 9.10 10.67 -2.75
CA ALA A 142 8.08 11.69 -2.96
C ALA A 142 7.44 12.15 -1.64
N GLY A 143 7.16 13.45 -1.54
CA GLY A 143 6.42 14.04 -0.41
C GLY A 143 7.07 13.85 0.96
N GLY A 144 8.41 13.76 1.04
CA GLY A 144 9.13 13.55 2.30
C GLY A 144 9.37 12.07 2.66
N GLY A 145 8.81 11.15 1.88
CA GLY A 145 8.99 9.71 2.02
C GLY A 145 7.66 8.99 2.14
N LYS A 146 7.45 7.99 1.28
CA LYS A 146 6.26 7.12 1.31
C LYS A 146 6.68 5.67 1.14
N LEU A 147 5.98 4.76 1.78
CA LEU A 147 6.12 3.31 1.56
C LEU A 147 4.84 2.78 0.93
N PHE A 148 4.95 2.19 -0.25
CA PHE A 148 3.82 1.54 -0.90
C PHE A 148 3.85 0.05 -0.59
N LEU A 149 2.74 -0.49 -0.10
CA LEU A 149 2.57 -1.90 0.26
C LEU A 149 1.49 -2.53 -0.62
N PHE A 150 1.79 -3.68 -1.20
CA PHE A 150 0.83 -4.46 -1.99
C PHE A 150 0.78 -5.94 -1.60
N GLY A 151 -0.43 -6.49 -1.57
CA GLY A 151 -0.67 -7.93 -1.51
C GLY A 151 -0.20 -8.58 -0.22
N GLY A 152 0.27 -9.83 -0.36
CA GLY A 152 0.61 -10.72 0.75
C GLY A 152 -0.50 -11.70 1.08
N GLU A 153 -0.27 -12.54 2.08
CA GLU A 153 -1.24 -13.51 2.57
C GLU A 153 -1.44 -13.48 4.07
N PHE A 154 -2.59 -14.02 4.46
CA PHE A 154 -2.95 -14.35 5.82
C PHE A 154 -3.48 -15.78 5.83
N SER A 155 -3.05 -16.60 6.78
CA SER A 155 -3.66 -17.91 7.01
C SER A 155 -4.31 -17.99 8.39
N SER A 156 -5.21 -18.95 8.54
CA SER A 156 -5.65 -19.37 9.87
C SER A 156 -4.49 -20.03 10.64
N LEU A 157 -4.63 -20.16 11.96
CA LEU A 157 -3.60 -20.70 12.85
C LEU A 157 -3.01 -22.04 12.35
N TYR A 158 -3.82 -22.91 11.77
CA TYR A 158 -3.40 -24.24 11.30
C TYR A 158 -3.11 -24.29 9.79
N GLN A 159 -3.01 -23.15 9.10
CA GLN A 159 -2.69 -23.05 7.67
C GLN A 159 -3.62 -23.84 6.72
N ASN A 160 -4.85 -24.13 7.15
CA ASN A 160 -5.81 -24.87 6.32
C ASN A 160 -6.38 -24.05 5.16
N SER A 161 -6.29 -22.72 5.24
CA SER A 161 -6.81 -21.80 4.23
C SER A 161 -5.98 -20.53 4.21
N PHE A 162 -5.62 -20.10 3.00
CA PHE A 162 -4.86 -18.89 2.73
C PHE A 162 -5.78 -17.83 2.11
N HIS A 163 -5.73 -16.63 2.66
CA HIS A 163 -6.33 -15.43 2.10
C HIS A 163 -5.23 -14.59 1.46
N HIS A 164 -5.28 -14.42 0.14
CA HIS A 164 -4.38 -13.52 -0.57
C HIS A 164 -5.01 -12.13 -0.68
N TYR A 165 -4.26 -11.12 -0.27
CA TYR A 165 -4.66 -9.73 -0.40
C TYR A 165 -4.44 -9.21 -1.82
N ARG A 166 -5.26 -8.23 -2.20
CA ARG A 166 -5.17 -7.44 -3.45
C ARG A 166 -5.25 -5.94 -3.21
N ASP A 167 -5.17 -5.54 -1.95
CA ASP A 167 -5.23 -4.15 -1.53
C ASP A 167 -3.86 -3.48 -1.74
N PHE A 168 -3.91 -2.17 -1.86
CA PHE A 168 -2.74 -1.33 -2.04
C PHE A 168 -2.79 -0.22 -1.00
N TRP A 169 -1.70 -0.05 -0.27
CA TRP A 169 -1.60 0.86 0.85
C TRP A 169 -0.40 1.78 0.68
N CYS A 170 -0.51 2.99 1.20
CA CYS A 170 0.56 3.96 1.27
C CYS A 170 0.77 4.36 2.72
N PHE A 171 1.97 4.16 3.24
CA PHE A 171 2.40 4.69 4.51
C PHE A 171 3.14 6.01 4.28
N ASP A 172 2.67 7.07 4.91
CA ASP A 172 3.37 8.34 4.90
C ASP A 172 4.42 8.36 6.02
N VAL A 173 5.68 8.57 5.66
CA VAL A 173 6.80 8.52 6.62
C VAL A 173 6.79 9.73 7.56
N SER A 174 6.18 10.85 7.17
CA SER A 174 6.15 12.07 7.97
C SER A 174 5.05 12.04 9.03
N THR A 175 3.86 11.56 8.67
CA THR A 175 2.71 11.46 9.59
C THR A 175 2.59 10.11 10.27
N HIS A 176 3.32 9.10 9.78
CA HIS A 176 3.25 7.70 10.23
C HIS A 176 1.83 7.09 10.11
N THR A 177 1.03 7.56 9.14
CA THR A 177 -0.32 7.09 8.88
C THR A 177 -0.37 6.20 7.64
N TRP A 178 -1.34 5.28 7.60
CA TRP A 178 -1.63 4.49 6.40
C TRP A 178 -2.88 4.99 5.68
N ASP A 179 -2.78 5.10 4.37
CA ASP A 179 -3.89 5.36 3.47
C ASP A 179 -4.10 4.18 2.54
N ARG A 180 -5.36 3.73 2.41
CA ARG A 180 -5.72 2.72 1.43
C ARG A 180 -5.95 3.38 0.08
N ILE A 181 -5.21 2.94 -0.94
CA ILE A 181 -5.38 3.42 -2.30
C ILE A 181 -6.37 2.53 -3.04
N GLU A 182 -7.53 3.08 -3.35
CA GLU A 182 -8.56 2.40 -4.14
C GLU A 182 -8.53 2.81 -5.60
N THR A 183 -8.46 1.82 -6.49
CA THR A 183 -8.41 2.00 -7.94
C THR A 183 -9.39 1.06 -8.62
N LYS A 184 -9.96 1.52 -9.74
CA LYS A 184 -10.89 0.70 -10.55
C LYS A 184 -10.17 -0.47 -11.20
N VAL A 185 -9.03 -0.17 -11.83
CA VAL A 185 -8.11 -1.15 -12.41
C VAL A 185 -7.01 -1.42 -11.39
N ARG A 186 -6.71 -2.69 -11.12
CA ARG A 186 -5.70 -3.11 -10.14
C ARG A 186 -5.22 -4.54 -10.41
N PRO A 187 -4.01 -4.92 -9.95
CA PRO A 187 -3.53 -6.30 -10.06
C PRO A 187 -4.41 -7.27 -9.25
N SER A 188 -4.36 -8.54 -9.63
CA SER A 188 -5.05 -9.62 -8.90
C SER A 188 -4.42 -9.87 -7.52
N ALA A 189 -5.18 -10.52 -6.64
CA ALA A 189 -4.69 -11.00 -5.35
C ALA A 189 -3.48 -11.92 -5.53
N ARG A 190 -2.42 -11.71 -4.74
CA ARG A 190 -1.17 -12.47 -4.83
C ARG A 190 -0.27 -12.27 -3.61
N SER A 191 0.58 -13.27 -3.38
CA SER A 191 1.69 -13.26 -2.42
C SER A 191 3.02 -13.48 -3.10
N GLY A 192 4.12 -13.16 -2.43
CA GLY A 192 5.48 -13.41 -2.92
C GLY A 192 5.85 -12.63 -4.19
N CYS A 193 5.05 -11.62 -4.54
CA CYS A 193 5.37 -10.66 -5.60
C CYS A 193 6.47 -9.71 -5.11
N ARG A 194 7.13 -9.03 -6.06
CA ARG A 194 8.12 -7.99 -5.74
C ARG A 194 7.75 -6.69 -6.41
N MET A 195 8.11 -5.60 -5.73
CA MET A 195 7.95 -4.25 -6.25
C MET A 195 9.28 -3.52 -6.32
N ALA A 196 9.43 -2.67 -7.33
CA ALA A 196 10.59 -1.81 -7.49
C ALA A 196 10.17 -0.43 -8.00
N MET A 197 10.92 0.59 -7.58
CA MET A 197 10.65 1.98 -7.92
C MET A 197 11.48 2.40 -9.12
N TRP A 198 10.87 2.92 -10.17
CA TRP A 198 11.59 3.59 -11.25
C TRP A 198 10.97 4.95 -11.52
N LYS A 199 11.73 6.03 -11.24
CA LYS A 199 11.24 7.41 -11.26
C LYS A 199 10.06 7.60 -10.29
N HIS A 200 8.86 7.85 -10.81
CA HIS A 200 7.60 7.95 -10.05
C HIS A 200 6.63 6.79 -10.37
N TYR A 201 7.13 5.72 -11.01
CA TYR A 201 6.37 4.51 -11.29
C TYR A 201 6.78 3.35 -10.38
N VAL A 202 5.82 2.80 -9.63
CA VAL A 202 6.00 1.56 -8.87
C VAL A 202 5.71 0.40 -9.81
N PHE A 203 6.68 -0.44 -10.08
CA PHE A 203 6.49 -1.66 -10.85
C PHE A 203 6.23 -2.84 -9.92
N LEU A 204 5.32 -3.71 -10.33
CA LEU A 204 4.99 -4.95 -9.65
C LEU A 204 5.11 -6.10 -10.64
N PHE A 205 5.80 -7.17 -10.24
CA PHE A 205 5.96 -8.36 -11.07
C PHE A 205 5.71 -9.64 -10.26
N GLY A 206 5.12 -10.62 -10.93
CA GLY A 206 5.01 -12.00 -10.48
C GLY A 206 4.24 -12.20 -9.19
N GLY A 207 4.66 -13.20 -8.41
CA GLY A 207 3.97 -13.71 -7.23
C GLY A 207 3.17 -14.97 -7.53
N PHE A 208 2.38 -15.41 -6.55
CA PHE A 208 1.52 -16.58 -6.66
C PHE A 208 0.17 -16.35 -5.98
N TYR A 209 -0.79 -17.17 -6.35
CA TYR A 209 -2.11 -17.26 -5.74
C TYR A 209 -2.42 -18.73 -5.46
N ASP A 210 -2.72 -19.06 -4.20
CA ASP A 210 -3.04 -20.41 -3.76
C ASP A 210 -4.49 -20.51 -3.26
N PRO A 211 -5.42 -21.07 -4.06
CA PRO A 211 -6.78 -21.34 -3.63
C PRO A 211 -6.92 -22.61 -2.78
N GLY A 212 -5.82 -23.30 -2.43
CA GLY A 212 -5.80 -24.56 -1.67
C GLY A 212 -5.91 -25.83 -2.52
N ILE A 213 -6.09 -25.71 -3.84
CA ILE A 213 -6.13 -26.85 -4.78
C ILE A 213 -4.90 -26.85 -5.68
N ARG A 214 -4.60 -25.71 -6.31
CA ARG A 214 -3.47 -25.54 -7.22
C ARG A 214 -2.93 -24.13 -7.11
N THR A 215 -1.69 -24.03 -6.66
CA THR A 215 -0.93 -22.78 -6.65
C THR A 215 -0.72 -22.30 -8.10
N LYS A 216 -1.15 -21.08 -8.40
CA LYS A 216 -0.92 -20.41 -9.69
C LYS A 216 0.14 -19.34 -9.52
N TYR A 217 1.26 -19.51 -10.21
CA TYR A 217 2.30 -18.48 -10.32
C TYR A 217 1.94 -17.47 -11.41
N LEU A 218 2.43 -16.25 -11.26
CA LEU A 218 2.13 -15.12 -12.14
C LEU A 218 3.41 -14.59 -12.79
N ASP A 219 3.30 -14.05 -14.00
CA ASP A 219 4.33 -13.40 -14.81
C ASP A 219 3.86 -12.06 -15.39
N ASP A 220 2.74 -11.54 -14.91
CA ASP A 220 2.22 -10.25 -15.33
C ASP A 220 3.04 -9.11 -14.74
N LEU A 221 3.24 -8.07 -15.56
CA LEU A 221 3.93 -6.85 -15.18
C LEU A 221 2.92 -5.71 -15.06
N TRP A 222 2.90 -5.07 -13.91
CA TRP A 222 2.06 -3.93 -13.62
C TRP A 222 2.93 -2.72 -13.27
N TYR A 223 2.40 -1.54 -13.53
CA TYR A 223 2.93 -0.32 -12.94
C TYR A 223 1.83 0.56 -12.35
N PHE A 224 2.19 1.25 -11.29
CA PHE A 224 1.38 2.26 -10.64
C PHE A 224 2.05 3.62 -10.79
N ASP A 225 1.29 4.60 -11.27
CA ASP A 225 1.73 5.99 -11.34
C ASP A 225 1.47 6.66 -9.98
N THR A 226 2.52 7.08 -9.28
CA THR A 226 2.37 7.73 -7.96
C THR A 226 1.93 9.19 -8.04
N GLN A 227 1.81 9.77 -9.25
CA GLN A 227 1.29 11.12 -9.47
C GLN A 227 -0.19 11.08 -9.83
N GLU A 228 -0.56 10.19 -10.77
CA GLU A 228 -1.94 10.05 -11.26
C GLU A 228 -2.78 9.01 -10.49
N TYR A 229 -2.15 8.25 -9.59
CA TYR A 229 -2.79 7.24 -8.74
C TYR A 229 -3.58 6.17 -9.51
N HIS A 230 -3.03 5.68 -10.62
CA HIS A 230 -3.64 4.62 -11.40
C HIS A 230 -2.70 3.42 -11.62
N TRP A 231 -3.27 2.21 -11.62
CA TRP A 231 -2.58 1.01 -12.09
C TRP A 231 -2.81 0.80 -13.58
N ARG A 232 -1.79 0.31 -14.28
CA ARG A 232 -1.92 -0.24 -15.63
C ARG A 232 -1.09 -1.51 -15.76
N GLN A 233 -1.60 -2.46 -16.53
CA GLN A 233 -0.87 -3.67 -16.91
C GLN A 233 -0.05 -3.39 -18.16
N ILE A 234 1.15 -3.95 -18.23
CA ILE A 234 1.99 -3.97 -19.42
C ILE A 234 1.80 -5.33 -20.07
N GLU A 235 1.24 -5.31 -21.28
CA GLU A 235 1.06 -6.51 -22.09
C GLU A 235 2.21 -6.62 -23.09
N PHE A 236 2.84 -7.79 -23.12
CA PHE A 236 3.88 -8.13 -24.09
C PHE A 236 3.27 -8.82 -25.30
N ARG A 237 3.87 -8.64 -26.48
CA ARG A 237 3.39 -9.27 -27.71
C ARG A 237 3.75 -10.75 -27.73
N GLU A 238 2.98 -11.53 -28.48
CA GLU A 238 3.29 -12.93 -28.71
C GLU A 238 4.68 -13.06 -29.38
N GLY A 239 5.59 -13.78 -28.72
CA GLY A 239 6.99 -13.94 -29.14
C GLY A 239 7.99 -13.03 -28.44
N ASP A 240 7.55 -12.04 -27.66
CA ASP A 240 8.45 -11.27 -26.80
C ASP A 240 9.06 -12.19 -25.74
N ARG A 241 10.38 -12.06 -25.51
CA ARG A 241 11.05 -12.80 -24.43
C ARG A 241 10.78 -12.10 -23.12
N HIS A 242 10.19 -12.79 -22.15
CA HIS A 242 9.98 -12.29 -20.80
C HIS A 242 10.23 -13.40 -19.76
N PRO A 243 10.40 -13.06 -18.47
CA PRO A 243 10.53 -14.05 -17.42
C PRO A 243 9.25 -14.88 -17.30
N SER A 244 9.41 -16.18 -17.04
CA SER A 244 8.31 -17.12 -16.76
C SER A 244 7.61 -16.82 -15.42
N PRO A 245 6.42 -17.40 -15.15
CA PRO A 245 5.72 -17.22 -13.87
C PRO A 245 6.55 -17.64 -12.67
N ARG A 246 6.63 -16.79 -11.63
CA ARG A 246 7.54 -17.00 -10.49
C ARG A 246 7.20 -16.18 -9.24
N SER A 247 7.71 -16.63 -8.09
CA SER A 247 7.78 -15.86 -6.83
C SER A 247 9.13 -16.05 -6.14
N GLY A 248 9.42 -15.32 -5.05
CA GLY A 248 10.62 -15.56 -4.24
C GLY A 248 11.93 -15.05 -4.85
N PHE A 249 11.86 -14.22 -5.90
CA PHE A 249 13.01 -13.59 -6.56
C PHE A 249 13.34 -12.22 -5.95
N SER A 250 14.45 -11.62 -6.38
CA SER A 250 14.82 -10.23 -6.06
C SER A 250 14.53 -9.30 -7.23
N LEU A 251 13.96 -8.12 -6.95
CA LEU A 251 13.66 -7.09 -7.94
C LEU A 251 14.31 -5.77 -7.52
N LEU A 252 15.37 -5.37 -8.22
CA LEU A 252 16.19 -4.22 -7.85
C LEU A 252 15.99 -3.05 -8.82
N PRO A 253 15.71 -1.84 -8.33
CA PRO A 253 15.63 -0.65 -9.17
C PRO A 253 17.02 -0.24 -9.66
N THR A 254 17.09 0.33 -10.86
CA THR A 254 18.33 0.85 -11.46
C THR A 254 18.01 2.16 -12.19
N ALA A 255 19.01 2.92 -12.61
CA ALA A 255 18.77 4.16 -13.34
C ALA A 255 18.01 3.92 -14.68
N ASP A 256 18.40 2.88 -15.41
CA ASP A 256 17.90 2.58 -16.76
C ASP A 256 16.72 1.60 -16.79
N GLY A 257 16.25 1.14 -15.64
CA GLY A 257 15.25 0.09 -15.58
C GLY A 257 15.20 -0.66 -14.26
N ILE A 258 14.85 -1.94 -14.33
CA ILE A 258 14.72 -2.81 -13.17
C ILE A 258 15.41 -4.14 -13.44
N LEU A 259 16.24 -4.60 -12.52
CA LEU A 259 16.87 -5.91 -12.58
C LEU A 259 16.02 -6.92 -11.80
N LEU A 260 15.57 -7.95 -12.49
CA LEU A 260 15.04 -9.16 -11.88
C LEU A 260 16.18 -10.17 -11.78
N HIS A 261 16.51 -10.55 -10.56
CA HIS A 261 17.56 -11.52 -10.30
C HIS A 261 16.98 -12.70 -9.56
N ASP A 262 17.06 -13.85 -10.21
CA ASP A 262 16.78 -15.12 -9.59
C ASP A 262 18.11 -15.69 -9.11
N SER A 263 18.46 -15.48 -7.84
CA SER A 263 19.69 -16.07 -7.32
C SER A 263 19.50 -17.57 -7.16
N PHE A 264 20.42 -18.33 -7.76
CA PHE A 264 20.82 -19.69 -7.39
C PHE A 264 19.83 -20.46 -6.53
N ALA A 265 19.03 -21.27 -7.21
CA ALA A 265 18.01 -22.19 -6.76
C ALA A 265 17.47 -21.99 -5.32
N GLU A 266 16.20 -21.55 -5.31
CA GLU A 266 15.30 -21.20 -4.20
C GLU A 266 15.32 -19.76 -3.69
N THR A 267 16.29 -18.94 -4.09
CA THR A 267 16.14 -17.45 -4.07
C THR A 267 15.94 -16.87 -5.44
N GLY A 268 15.89 -17.79 -6.39
CA GLY A 268 15.48 -17.59 -7.73
C GLY A 268 14.05 -18.02 -7.86
N GLY A 269 13.37 -17.37 -8.80
CA GLY A 269 11.97 -17.56 -9.07
C GLY A 269 11.56 -19.01 -8.86
N TYR A 270 10.64 -19.24 -7.94
CA TYR A 270 10.08 -20.55 -7.71
C TYR A 270 8.77 -20.64 -8.47
N CYS A 271 8.52 -21.78 -9.10
CA CYS A 271 7.19 -22.13 -9.58
C CYS A 271 6.92 -23.62 -9.38
N LYS A 272 5.64 -24.02 -9.42
CA LYS A 272 5.23 -25.42 -9.36
C LYS A 272 4.70 -25.86 -10.72
N GLU A 273 5.24 -26.96 -11.23
CA GLU A 273 4.73 -27.62 -12.43
C GLU A 273 3.78 -28.77 -12.05
N TYR A 274 2.65 -28.82 -12.76
CA TYR A 274 1.60 -29.81 -12.54
C TYR A 274 1.45 -30.70 -13.78
N ALA A 275 2.17 -31.82 -13.81
CA ALA A 275 2.01 -32.82 -14.86
C ALA A 275 0.90 -33.83 -14.53
N LYS A 276 0.07 -34.18 -15.51
CA LYS A 276 -1.06 -35.10 -15.33
C LYS A 276 -0.57 -36.47 -14.83
N GLY A 277 -1.09 -36.93 -13.69
CA GLY A 277 -0.73 -38.21 -13.09
C GLY A 277 0.60 -38.25 -12.35
N LYS A 278 1.27 -37.09 -12.15
CA LYS A 278 2.49 -36.99 -11.35
C LYS A 278 2.27 -36.03 -10.17
N ARG A 279 3.04 -36.22 -9.10
CA ARG A 279 3.11 -35.26 -8.00
C ARG A 279 3.59 -33.89 -8.52
N PRO A 280 3.08 -32.76 -7.98
CA PRO A 280 3.59 -31.45 -8.35
C PRO A 280 5.08 -31.37 -8.05
N VAL A 281 5.85 -30.79 -8.98
CA VAL A 281 7.29 -30.65 -8.87
C VAL A 281 7.61 -29.17 -8.74
N GLY A 282 8.34 -28.80 -7.67
CA GLY A 282 8.91 -27.47 -7.54
C GLY A 282 10.04 -27.28 -8.54
N VAL A 283 9.98 -26.20 -9.31
CA VAL A 283 11.00 -25.83 -10.28
C VAL A 283 11.68 -24.56 -9.79
N MET A 284 12.99 -24.66 -9.61
CA MET A 284 13.84 -23.56 -9.22
C MET A 284 14.34 -22.84 -10.48
N LEU A 285 14.16 -21.53 -10.55
CA LEU A 285 14.65 -20.70 -11.64
C LEU A 285 15.96 -20.03 -11.21
N GLU A 286 16.86 -19.84 -12.16
CA GLU A 286 18.21 -19.32 -11.89
C GLU A 286 18.65 -18.30 -12.95
N ASP A 287 17.70 -17.73 -13.67
CA ASP A 287 17.95 -16.73 -14.70
C ASP A 287 18.08 -15.32 -14.13
N THR A 288 18.49 -14.40 -14.99
CA THR A 288 18.56 -12.99 -14.63
C THR A 288 17.99 -12.22 -15.81
N TRP A 289 17.11 -11.29 -15.52
CA TRP A 289 16.42 -10.50 -16.51
C TRP A 289 16.55 -9.03 -16.19
N PHE A 290 16.78 -8.22 -17.21
CA PHE A 290 16.79 -6.77 -17.08
C PHE A 290 15.59 -6.20 -17.82
N LEU A 291 14.72 -5.50 -17.10
CA LEU A 291 13.64 -4.72 -17.69
C LEU A 291 14.18 -3.33 -18.01
N ARG A 292 14.54 -3.11 -19.28
CA ARG A 292 14.93 -1.79 -19.77
C ARG A 292 13.70 -0.89 -19.87
N LEU A 293 13.79 0.29 -19.25
CA LEU A 293 12.73 1.29 -19.25
C LEU A 293 13.24 2.56 -19.92
N THR A 294 12.51 3.03 -20.94
CA THR A 294 12.88 4.25 -21.68
C THR A 294 11.65 5.15 -21.77
N LEU A 295 11.77 6.40 -21.32
CA LEU A 295 10.68 7.36 -21.42
C LEU A 295 10.37 7.69 -22.88
N ASN A 296 9.09 7.77 -23.20
CA ASN A 296 8.63 8.25 -24.49
C ASN A 296 8.61 9.79 -24.45
N LEU A 297 9.69 10.43 -24.91
CA LEU A 297 9.87 11.90 -24.82
C LEU A 297 8.93 12.72 -25.71
N ASN A 298 7.90 12.12 -26.32
CA ASN A 298 7.02 12.79 -27.29
C ASN A 298 5.60 13.07 -26.76
N ILE A 299 5.37 12.99 -25.45
CA ILE A 299 4.08 13.36 -24.83
C ILE A 299 4.33 14.56 -23.91
N THR A 300 4.57 15.73 -24.49
CA THR A 300 4.34 17.09 -23.93
C THR A 300 5.07 18.13 -24.78
N ASP A 301 4.54 18.43 -25.97
CA ASP A 301 4.44 19.82 -26.41
C ASP A 301 3.40 19.95 -27.55
N SER A 302 2.14 20.16 -27.20
CA SER A 302 1.17 20.75 -28.13
C SER A 302 0.31 21.75 -27.37
N GLY A 303 1.00 22.78 -26.89
CA GLY A 303 0.41 23.85 -26.10
C GLY A 303 1.09 25.20 -26.31
N SER A 304 1.60 25.54 -27.51
CA SER A 304 1.56 26.90 -28.08
C SER A 304 2.39 27.04 -29.37
N ALA A 305 1.84 27.84 -30.30
CA ALA A 305 2.52 28.56 -31.40
C ALA A 305 3.10 27.77 -32.59
N SER A 306 2.33 27.71 -33.68
CA SER A 306 2.47 28.63 -34.84
C SER A 306 2.09 27.94 -36.15
N ALA A 307 1.26 28.64 -36.93
CA ALA A 307 0.81 28.21 -38.23
C ALA A 307 1.94 28.29 -39.27
N SER A 308 2.22 27.20 -39.98
CA SER A 308 2.61 27.26 -41.39
C SER A 308 2.33 25.91 -42.07
N ALA A 309 1.97 26.01 -43.34
CA ALA A 309 1.22 25.01 -44.10
C ALA A 309 2.10 23.93 -44.76
N SER A 310 1.40 22.87 -45.16
CA SER A 310 1.73 21.89 -46.21
C SER A 310 2.78 20.82 -45.90
N THR A 311 2.32 19.57 -45.74
CA THR A 311 2.43 18.53 -46.78
C THR A 311 1.85 17.23 -46.20
N THR A 312 0.83 16.69 -46.87
CA THR A 312 0.20 15.40 -46.55
C THR A 312 1.20 14.25 -46.74
N PRO A 313 1.15 13.21 -45.89
CA PRO A 313 0.99 11.90 -46.50
C PRO A 313 -0.10 11.04 -45.85
N ALA A 314 -0.84 10.39 -46.75
CA ALA A 314 -1.73 9.24 -46.62
C ALA A 314 -1.95 8.63 -45.22
N GLN A 315 -3.21 8.71 -44.78
CA GLN A 315 -3.81 7.80 -43.80
C GLN A 315 -3.90 6.38 -44.35
N PRO A 316 -3.44 5.33 -43.65
CA PRO A 316 -3.94 3.98 -43.88
C PRO A 316 -5.28 3.81 -43.16
N LYS A 317 -6.30 3.45 -43.95
CA LYS A 317 -7.63 3.08 -43.47
C LYS A 317 -7.60 1.70 -42.80
N SER A 318 -8.31 1.64 -41.66
CA SER A 318 -8.94 0.48 -41.01
C SER A 318 -8.08 -0.69 -40.51
N ALA A 319 -8.05 -0.83 -39.18
CA ALA A 319 -8.34 -2.08 -38.50
C ALA A 319 -9.08 -1.78 -37.19
N LYS A 320 -10.27 -2.37 -37.02
CA LYS A 320 -10.94 -2.45 -35.71
C LYS A 320 -10.09 -3.37 -34.83
N GLY A 321 -9.53 -2.85 -33.75
CA GLY A 321 -8.75 -3.62 -32.78
C GLY A 321 -8.24 -2.68 -31.70
N ALA A 322 -8.28 -3.13 -30.44
CA ALA A 322 -7.99 -2.40 -29.21
C ALA A 322 -7.01 -1.22 -29.38
N ALA A 323 -7.41 -0.03 -28.96
CA ALA A 323 -6.48 1.08 -28.79
C ALA A 323 -5.40 0.61 -27.80
N TYR A 324 -4.21 0.28 -28.29
CA TYR A 324 -3.03 0.10 -27.45
C TYR A 324 -2.86 1.42 -26.69
N LEU A 325 -3.29 1.43 -25.42
CA LEU A 325 -3.12 2.58 -24.55
C LEU A 325 -1.62 2.86 -24.47
N GLN A 326 -1.22 4.00 -25.01
CA GLN A 326 0.19 4.34 -25.09
C GLN A 326 0.73 4.53 -23.67
N HIS A 327 1.69 3.69 -23.29
CA HIS A 327 2.41 3.83 -22.02
C HIS A 327 3.36 5.04 -22.11
N PRO A 328 3.65 5.74 -20.99
CA PRO A 328 4.58 6.86 -20.97
C PRO A 328 6.05 6.43 -21.15
N PHE A 329 6.31 5.14 -21.16
CA PHE A 329 7.61 4.53 -21.40
C PHE A 329 7.48 3.25 -22.22
N THR A 330 8.58 2.83 -22.86
CA THR A 330 8.73 1.48 -23.38
C THR A 330 9.39 0.59 -22.34
N ALA A 331 8.85 -0.62 -22.17
CA ALA A 331 9.38 -1.64 -21.28
C ALA A 331 9.82 -2.86 -22.10
N LYS A 332 11.10 -3.26 -21.99
CA LYS A 332 11.65 -4.41 -22.73
C LYS A 332 12.48 -5.30 -21.82
N TRP A 333 12.13 -6.57 -21.77
CA TRP A 333 12.90 -7.59 -21.05
C TRP A 333 14.11 -8.06 -21.86
N GLU A 334 15.25 -8.15 -21.19
CA GLU A 334 16.53 -8.60 -21.74
C GLU A 334 17.11 -9.68 -20.81
N LYS A 335 17.20 -10.93 -21.30
CA LYS A 335 17.82 -12.03 -20.54
C LYS A 335 19.33 -11.78 -20.42
N ARG A 336 19.85 -11.84 -19.20
CA ARG A 336 21.26 -11.62 -18.88
C ARG A 336 21.97 -12.93 -18.58
N LYS A 337 23.21 -13.04 -19.04
CA LYS A 337 24.08 -14.18 -18.72
C LYS A 337 24.67 -14.00 -17.33
N LYS A 338 24.94 -15.11 -16.65
CA LYS A 338 25.75 -15.12 -15.43
C LYS A 338 27.20 -14.78 -15.82
N VAL A 339 27.79 -13.80 -15.15
CA VAL A 339 29.18 -13.39 -15.36
C VAL A 339 29.86 -13.38 -13.99
N GLY A 340 30.98 -14.10 -13.86
CA GLY A 340 31.76 -14.16 -12.63
C GLY A 340 31.41 -15.33 -11.70
N TYR A 341 31.98 -15.30 -10.48
CA TYR A 341 31.72 -16.28 -9.43
C TYR A 341 30.31 -16.08 -8.87
N ALA A 342 29.59 -17.18 -8.76
CA ALA A 342 28.23 -17.24 -8.30
C ALA A 342 28.16 -18.05 -7.01
N PRO A 343 27.43 -17.60 -5.97
CA PRO A 343 27.17 -18.44 -4.81
C PRO A 343 26.45 -19.73 -5.22
N GLY A 344 26.63 -20.78 -4.41
CA GLY A 344 25.90 -22.04 -4.58
C GLY A 344 24.38 -21.87 -4.46
N LEU A 345 23.65 -22.89 -4.89
CA LEU A 345 22.19 -22.98 -4.82
C LEU A 345 21.68 -22.76 -3.39
N ARG A 346 20.74 -21.82 -3.16
CA ARG A 346 20.21 -21.45 -1.84
C ARG A 346 18.87 -20.72 -1.87
N SER A 347 18.05 -21.00 -0.86
CA SER A 347 16.71 -20.49 -0.53
C SER A 347 16.71 -19.32 0.43
N GLY A 348 15.66 -18.49 0.45
CA GLY A 348 15.46 -17.42 1.45
C GLY A 348 16.53 -16.31 1.57
N CYS A 349 17.60 -16.31 0.78
CA CYS A 349 18.54 -15.20 0.65
C CYS A 349 17.86 -13.92 0.12
N THR A 350 18.42 -12.78 0.53
CA THR A 350 17.95 -11.46 0.12
C THR A 350 19.08 -10.73 -0.59
N MET A 351 18.72 -9.90 -1.57
CA MET A 351 19.67 -9.02 -2.24
C MET A 351 19.25 -7.56 -2.09
N ALA A 352 20.19 -6.73 -1.66
CA ALA A 352 20.02 -5.28 -1.53
C ALA A 352 20.85 -4.55 -2.58
N LEU A 353 20.34 -3.42 -3.08
CA LEU A 353 21.06 -2.55 -4.00
C LEU A 353 22.02 -1.62 -3.25
N TRP A 354 23.31 -1.72 -3.54
CA TRP A 354 24.29 -0.69 -3.24
C TRP A 354 24.36 0.32 -4.39
N ALA A 355 23.44 1.30 -4.36
CA ALA A 355 23.24 2.25 -5.45
C ALA A 355 24.50 3.02 -5.84
N ALA A 356 25.26 3.54 -4.86
CA ALA A 356 26.46 4.34 -5.08
C ALA A 356 27.56 3.59 -5.87
N LYS A 357 27.59 2.26 -5.81
CA LYS A 357 28.56 1.43 -6.55
C LYS A 357 27.93 0.64 -7.71
N SER A 358 26.61 0.76 -7.90
CA SER A 358 25.84 -0.09 -8.81
C SER A 358 26.12 -1.58 -8.58
N LEU A 359 26.08 -2.02 -7.31
CA LEU A 359 26.31 -3.41 -6.92
C LEU A 359 25.07 -4.00 -6.25
N GLY A 360 24.81 -5.28 -6.47
CA GLY A 360 23.86 -6.07 -5.69
C GLY A 360 24.61 -6.79 -4.58
N VAL A 361 24.18 -6.64 -3.34
CA VAL A 361 24.74 -7.31 -2.17
C VAL A 361 23.76 -8.38 -1.73
N LEU A 362 24.16 -9.64 -1.89
CA LEU A 362 23.38 -10.81 -1.54
C LEU A 362 23.91 -11.39 -0.23
N PHE A 363 23.00 -11.70 0.69
CA PHE A 363 23.35 -12.30 1.96
C PHE A 363 22.48 -13.50 2.29
N GLY A 364 23.15 -14.51 2.85
CA GLY A 364 22.52 -15.64 3.52
C GLY A 364 21.90 -16.65 2.57
N GLY A 365 20.91 -17.34 3.10
CA GLY A 365 20.10 -18.36 2.43
C GLY A 365 20.30 -19.76 3.00
N VAL A 366 19.49 -20.72 2.55
CA VAL A 366 19.47 -22.11 3.05
C VAL A 366 19.51 -23.08 1.89
N THR A 367 20.33 -24.11 1.97
CA THR A 367 20.29 -25.23 1.02
C THR A 367 19.84 -26.46 1.77
N ASP A 368 18.78 -27.10 1.30
CA ASP A 368 18.37 -28.38 1.84
C ASP A 368 18.99 -29.50 1.00
N GLU A 369 19.78 -30.35 1.65
CA GLU A 369 20.34 -31.57 1.08
C GLU A 369 19.51 -32.77 1.55
N ASP A 370 18.86 -33.41 0.58
CA ASP A 370 18.10 -34.64 0.81
C ASP A 370 19.10 -35.81 0.85
N THR A 371 19.61 -36.12 2.04
CA THR A 371 20.67 -37.14 2.23
C THR A 371 20.11 -38.57 2.20
N ASN A 372 18.82 -38.75 2.51
CA ASN A 372 18.03 -39.98 2.30
C ASN A 372 16.51 -39.67 2.39
N GLU A 373 15.65 -40.61 2.00
CA GLU A 373 14.16 -40.41 1.97
C GLU A 373 13.52 -40.06 3.33
N GLU A 374 14.26 -40.12 4.43
CA GLU A 374 13.78 -39.86 5.80
C GLU A 374 14.44 -38.64 6.46
N THR A 375 15.53 -38.09 5.92
CA THR A 375 16.27 -36.98 6.55
C THR A 375 16.62 -35.86 5.57
N LEU A 376 16.14 -34.66 5.90
CA LEU A 376 16.52 -33.41 5.25
C LEU A 376 17.60 -32.73 6.11
N GLU A 377 18.78 -32.47 5.54
CA GLU A 377 19.81 -31.65 6.18
C GLU A 377 19.82 -30.24 5.59
N SER A 378 19.60 -29.22 6.42
CA SER A 378 19.59 -27.82 6.00
C SER A 378 20.93 -27.14 6.29
N VAL A 379 21.59 -26.62 5.25
CA VAL A 379 22.82 -25.82 5.32
C VAL A 379 22.46 -24.33 5.26
N PHE A 380 22.67 -23.62 6.38
CA PHE A 380 22.47 -22.17 6.45
C PHE A 380 23.74 -21.44 6.02
N HIS A 381 23.62 -20.64 4.98
CA HIS A 381 24.70 -19.82 4.45
C HIS A 381 24.81 -18.50 5.22
N ASN A 382 26.04 -18.08 5.53
CA ASN A 382 26.35 -16.83 6.22
C ASN A 382 27.38 -15.97 5.46
N ASP A 383 27.66 -16.32 4.20
CA ASP A 383 28.52 -15.57 3.31
C ASP A 383 27.79 -14.35 2.71
N LEU A 384 28.60 -13.32 2.42
CA LEU A 384 28.17 -12.11 1.75
C LEU A 384 28.74 -12.10 0.33
N CYS A 385 27.86 -12.09 -0.66
CA CYS A 385 28.21 -12.06 -2.07
C CYS A 385 27.91 -10.67 -2.66
N VAL A 386 28.79 -10.19 -3.54
CA VAL A 386 28.61 -8.89 -4.21
C VAL A 386 28.68 -9.08 -5.72
N ARG A 387 27.71 -8.53 -6.44
CA ARG A 387 27.60 -8.63 -7.89
C ARG A 387 27.56 -7.25 -8.53
N GLY A 388 28.36 -7.05 -9.57
CA GLY A 388 28.25 -5.90 -10.47
C GLY A 388 26.90 -5.85 -11.16
N LEU A 389 26.20 -4.72 -11.02
CA LEU A 389 24.98 -4.41 -11.78
C LEU A 389 25.30 -3.48 -12.96
N SER A 390 26.57 -3.34 -13.34
CA SER A 390 26.98 -2.56 -14.50
C SER A 390 26.30 -3.10 -15.77
N PHE A 391 25.65 -2.18 -16.50
CA PHE A 391 24.80 -2.44 -17.66
C PHE A 391 25.50 -2.24 -18.98
#